data_AF-A0A7W1HPW6-F1
#
_entry.id   AF-A0A7W1HPW6-F1
#
_cell.length_a   1.000
_cell.length_b   1.000
_cell.length_c   1.000
_cell.angle_alpha   90.00
_cell.angle_beta   90.00
_cell.angle_gamma   90.00
#
_symmetry.space_group_name_H-M   'P 1'
#
loop_
_entity.id
_entity.type
_entity.pdbx_description
1 polymer ?
#
loop_
_entity_poly.entity_id
_entity_poly.type
_entity_poly.pdbx_seq_one_letter_code
_entity_poly.pdbx_strand_id
1 'polypeptide(L)'
;TPYAVVLAGLAALGGVKHGGEIELVEAFLREVEGVGDARAVISGRLRRGERIPGFGHSLYPEGDPRGAGLLRVVAGTYPESIAVALSGTVAGEMLHLMGERPNVDFALATVARALELPPGGAIALFALGRTVGWIGHAIEQYRSGSLIRPRARYMGEQPHRKPGDTETV
;
A
#
# COMPACT_ATOMS: atom_id res chain seq x y z
N THR A 1 18.99 16.41 6.03
CA THR A 1 19.85 15.35 6.62
C THR A 1 19.26 13.99 6.24
N PRO A 2 20.03 12.88 6.29
CA PRO A 2 19.49 11.55 6.04
C PRO A 2 18.27 11.21 6.91
N TYR A 3 18.27 11.60 8.18
CA TYR A 3 17.12 11.45 9.09
C TYR A 3 15.85 12.15 8.58
N ALA A 4 15.98 13.39 8.09
CA ALA A 4 14.85 14.13 7.55
C ALA A 4 14.24 13.46 6.31
N VAL A 5 15.05 12.76 5.51
CA VAL A 5 14.54 12.01 4.35
C VAL A 5 13.69 10.82 4.79
N VAL A 6 14.16 10.06 5.79
CA VAL A 6 13.38 8.94 6.35
C VAL A 6 12.10 9.44 7.01
N LEU A 7 12.15 10.54 7.77
CA LEU A 7 10.96 11.17 8.36
C LEU A 7 9.95 11.59 7.29
N ALA A 8 10.40 12.17 6.18
CA ALA A 8 9.52 12.52 5.06
C ALA A 8 8.90 11.28 4.41
N GLY A 9 9.67 10.20 4.25
CA GLY A 9 9.16 8.91 3.76
C GLY A 9 8.08 8.32 4.68
N LEU A 10 8.30 8.34 5.99
CA LEU A 10 7.32 7.89 6.99
C LEU A 10 6.06 8.75 6.98
N ALA A 11 6.21 10.08 6.88
CA ALA A 11 5.06 10.99 6.81
C ALA A 11 4.21 10.74 5.56
N ALA A 12 4.85 10.50 4.41
CA ALA A 12 4.14 10.14 3.18
C ALA A 12 3.46 8.76 3.30
N LEU A 13 4.11 7.79 3.93
CA LEU A 13 3.55 6.45 4.16
C LEU A 13 2.31 6.49 5.06
N GLY A 14 2.27 7.38 6.05
CA GLY A 14 1.12 7.56 6.95
C GLY A 14 -0.17 8.06 6.27
N GLY A 15 -0.14 8.39 4.97
CA GLY A 15 -1.34 8.77 4.24
C GLY A 15 -2.29 7.59 3.97
N VAL A 16 -3.60 7.84 4.05
CA VAL A 16 -4.66 6.84 3.82
C VAL A 16 -4.51 6.09 2.49
N LYS A 17 -4.08 6.79 1.43
CA LYS A 17 -3.86 6.20 0.09
C LYS A 17 -2.57 5.40 -0.05
N HIS A 18 -1.76 5.28 1.01
CA HIS A 18 -0.52 4.53 1.03
C HIS A 18 -0.58 3.46 2.11
N GLY A 19 -0.36 3.82 3.38
CA GLY A 19 -0.38 2.87 4.49
C GLY A 19 -1.77 2.28 4.78
N GLY A 20 -2.83 3.04 4.47
CA GLY A 20 -4.20 2.63 4.76
C GLY A 20 -4.67 1.38 4.00
N GLU A 21 -4.05 1.03 2.88
CA GLU A 21 -4.42 -0.18 2.14
C GLU A 21 -4.12 -1.45 2.94
N ILE A 22 -3.00 -1.48 3.68
CA ILE A 22 -2.63 -2.61 4.54
C ILE A 22 -3.65 -2.79 5.67
N GLU A 23 -4.13 -1.70 6.27
CA GLU A 23 -5.15 -1.75 7.32
C GLU A 23 -6.48 -2.30 6.79
N LEU A 24 -6.86 -1.95 5.56
CA LEU A 24 -8.04 -2.49 4.88
C LEU A 24 -7.91 -3.99 4.62
N VAL A 25 -6.71 -4.46 4.22
CA VAL A 25 -6.42 -5.88 4.07
C VAL A 25 -6.60 -6.62 5.41
N GLU A 26 -6.02 -6.09 6.50
CA GLU A 26 -6.16 -6.73 7.81
C GLU A 26 -7.62 -6.78 8.27
N ALA A 27 -8.38 -5.72 8.05
CA ALA A 27 -9.81 -5.68 8.36
C ALA A 27 -10.60 -6.69 7.53
N PHE A 28 -10.28 -6.82 6.24
CA PHE A 28 -10.88 -7.82 5.36
C PHE A 28 -10.56 -9.25 5.82
N LEU A 29 -9.31 -9.57 6.16
CA LEU A 29 -8.93 -10.89 6.67
C LEU A 29 -9.63 -11.23 7.99
N ARG A 30 -9.81 -10.24 8.89
CA ARG A 30 -10.59 -10.42 10.13
C ARG A 30 -12.07 -10.68 9.86
N GLU A 31 -12.67 -10.01 8.87
CA GLU A 31 -14.06 -10.28 8.47
C GLU A 31 -14.21 -11.71 7.95
N VAL A 32 -13.30 -12.15 7.07
CA VAL A 32 -13.32 -13.51 6.53
C VAL A 32 -13.17 -14.54 7.65
N GLU A 33 -12.25 -14.31 8.59
CA GLU A 33 -12.06 -15.19 9.76
C GLU A 33 -13.31 -15.26 10.64
N GLY A 34 -13.96 -14.12 10.92
CA GLY A 34 -15.16 -14.08 11.74
C GLY A 34 -16.38 -14.75 11.10
N VAL A 35 -16.50 -14.66 9.77
CA VAL A 35 -17.58 -15.33 9.02
C VAL A 35 -17.28 -16.81 8.78
N GLY A 36 -16.00 -17.16 8.61
CA GLY A 36 -15.56 -18.53 8.30
C GLY A 36 -15.79 -18.96 6.85
N ASP A 37 -16.24 -18.05 5.97
CA ASP A 37 -16.49 -18.31 4.54
C ASP A 37 -15.93 -17.17 3.68
N ALA A 38 -14.73 -17.39 3.14
CA ALA A 38 -14.04 -16.44 2.27
C ALA A 38 -14.85 -16.12 1.01
N ARG A 39 -15.48 -17.11 0.41
CA ARG A 39 -16.23 -16.94 -0.85
C ARG A 39 -17.46 -16.10 -0.63
N ALA A 40 -18.19 -16.32 0.47
CA ALA A 40 -19.36 -15.53 0.82
C ALA A 40 -19.01 -14.06 1.04
N VAL A 41 -17.94 -13.77 1.80
CA VAL A 41 -17.48 -12.41 2.07
C VAL A 41 -17.04 -11.71 0.78
N ILE A 42 -16.18 -12.34 -0.01
CA ILE A 42 -15.70 -11.78 -1.29
C ILE A 42 -16.88 -11.50 -2.22
N SER A 43 -17.74 -12.49 -2.45
CA SER A 43 -18.89 -12.36 -3.35
C SER A 43 -19.87 -11.29 -2.86
N GLY A 44 -20.04 -11.15 -1.54
CA GLY A 44 -20.87 -10.11 -0.94
C GLY A 44 -20.35 -8.71 -1.24
N ARG A 45 -19.04 -8.47 -1.05
CA ARG A 45 -18.37 -7.20 -1.36
C ARG A 45 -18.45 -6.87 -2.86
N LEU A 46 -18.15 -7.85 -3.72
CA LEU A 46 -18.23 -7.69 -5.18
C LEU A 46 -19.65 -7.32 -5.66
N ARG A 47 -20.69 -7.93 -5.10
CA ARG A 47 -22.09 -7.58 -5.42
C ARG A 47 -22.46 -6.14 -5.05
N ARG A 48 -21.77 -5.55 -4.08
CA ARG A 48 -21.96 -4.15 -3.68
C ARG A 48 -21.07 -3.18 -4.48
N GLY A 49 -20.29 -3.68 -5.45
CA GLY A 49 -19.36 -2.88 -6.23
C GLY A 49 -18.12 -2.45 -5.45
N GLU A 50 -17.81 -3.11 -4.33
CA GLU A 50 -16.63 -2.82 -3.55
C GLU A 50 -15.38 -3.46 -4.15
N ARG A 51 -14.23 -2.80 -4.02
CA ARG A 51 -12.92 -3.41 -4.28
C ARG A 51 -12.52 -4.32 -3.13
N ILE A 52 -11.87 -5.45 -3.44
CA ILE A 52 -11.21 -6.29 -2.44
C ILE A 52 -9.78 -5.78 -2.21
N PRO A 53 -9.42 -5.33 -1.00
CA PRO A 53 -8.09 -4.78 -0.73
C PRO A 53 -7.02 -5.87 -0.81
N GLY A 54 -5.81 -5.50 -1.23
CA GLY A 54 -4.66 -6.41 -1.30
C GLY A 54 -4.60 -7.30 -2.55
N PHE A 55 -5.45 -7.06 -3.54
CA PHE A 55 -5.50 -7.80 -4.81
C PHE A 55 -5.32 -6.89 -6.02
N GLY A 56 -4.69 -7.44 -7.05
CA GLY A 56 -4.39 -6.72 -8.28
C GLY A 56 -3.30 -5.67 -8.12
N HIS A 57 -2.67 -5.30 -9.23
CA HIS A 57 -1.65 -4.26 -9.25
C HIS A 57 -1.50 -3.67 -10.66
N SER A 58 -1.52 -2.34 -10.79
CA SER A 58 -1.47 -1.67 -12.10
C SER A 58 -0.18 -1.94 -12.88
N LEU A 59 0.96 -2.04 -12.18
CA LEU A 59 2.25 -2.38 -12.78
C LEU A 59 2.47 -3.88 -12.96
N TYR A 60 1.66 -4.73 -12.33
CA TYR A 60 1.82 -6.19 -12.35
C TYR A 60 0.47 -6.86 -12.71
N PRO A 61 0.03 -6.75 -13.98
CA PRO A 61 -1.24 -7.33 -14.41
C PRO A 61 -1.27 -8.85 -14.22
N GLU A 62 -0.13 -9.52 -14.37
CA GLU A 62 0.01 -10.98 -14.18
C GLU A 62 0.26 -11.39 -12.72
N GLY A 63 0.30 -10.43 -11.78
CA GLY A 63 0.51 -10.65 -10.35
C GLY A 63 1.81 -10.06 -9.80
N ASP A 64 1.75 -9.58 -8.56
CA ASP A 64 2.88 -8.95 -7.87
C ASP A 64 3.94 -9.99 -7.45
N PRO A 65 5.16 -9.95 -8.01
CA PRO A 65 6.20 -10.92 -7.68
C PRO A 65 6.68 -10.81 -6.23
N ARG A 66 6.54 -9.64 -5.60
CA ARG A 66 6.92 -9.42 -4.20
C ARG A 66 5.93 -10.09 -3.27
N GLY A 67 4.63 -9.94 -3.56
CA GLY A 67 3.55 -10.60 -2.84
C GLY A 67 3.70 -12.12 -2.92
N ALA A 68 3.88 -12.66 -4.14
CA ALA A 68 4.11 -14.08 -4.36
C ALA A 68 5.36 -14.61 -3.62
N GLY A 69 6.46 -13.85 -3.64
CA GLY A 69 7.69 -14.21 -2.95
C GLY A 69 7.51 -14.30 -1.43
N LEU A 70 6.90 -13.28 -0.82
CA LEU A 70 6.64 -13.24 0.63
C LEU A 70 5.68 -14.35 1.07
N LEU A 71 4.59 -14.58 0.33
CA LEU A 71 3.63 -15.64 0.62
C LEU A 71 4.28 -17.03 0.55
N ARG A 72 5.15 -17.26 -0.43
CA ARG A 72 5.91 -18.52 -0.52
C ARG A 72 6.85 -18.72 0.66
N VAL A 73 7.56 -17.67 1.07
CA VAL A 73 8.48 -17.76 2.22
C VAL A 73 7.71 -18.05 3.50
N VAL A 74 6.67 -17.28 3.82
CA VAL A 74 5.91 -17.47 5.06
C VAL A 74 5.21 -18.83 5.10
N ALA A 75 4.71 -19.34 3.96
CA ALA A 75 4.12 -20.68 3.90
C ALA A 75 5.15 -21.79 4.11
N GLY A 76 6.38 -21.62 3.62
CA GLY A 76 7.46 -22.57 3.89
C GLY A 76 7.98 -22.53 5.32
N THR A 77 8.00 -21.34 5.94
CA THR A 77 8.49 -21.16 7.31
C THR A 77 7.44 -21.51 8.38
N TYR A 78 6.17 -21.24 8.11
CA TYR A 78 5.05 -21.44 9.03
C TYR A 78 3.93 -22.29 8.38
N PRO A 79 4.20 -23.56 8.01
CA PRO A 79 3.24 -24.40 7.29
C PRO A 79 1.96 -24.69 8.07
N GLU A 80 2.05 -24.76 9.40
CA GLU A 80 0.91 -25.03 10.30
C GLU A 80 0.16 -23.74 10.72
N SER A 81 0.53 -22.58 10.17
CA SER A 81 -0.11 -21.32 10.54
C SER A 81 -1.52 -21.23 9.95
N ILE A 82 -2.51 -21.09 10.84
CA ILE A 82 -3.91 -20.83 10.49
C ILE A 82 -4.04 -19.56 9.64
N ALA A 83 -3.26 -18.51 9.95
CA ALA A 83 -3.26 -17.27 9.19
C ALA A 83 -2.78 -17.47 7.75
N VAL A 84 -1.74 -18.30 7.54
CA VAL A 84 -1.26 -18.66 6.20
C VAL A 84 -2.30 -19.48 5.45
N ALA A 85 -2.90 -20.49 6.10
CA ALA A 85 -3.94 -21.32 5.48
C ALA A 85 -5.15 -20.48 5.05
N LEU A 86 -5.66 -19.61 5.92
CA LEU A 86 -6.74 -18.68 5.62
C LEU A 86 -6.40 -17.79 4.41
N SER A 87 -5.19 -17.22 4.41
CA SER A 87 -4.72 -16.34 3.34
C SER A 87 -4.60 -17.09 2.01
N GLY A 88 -4.20 -18.36 2.04
CA GLY A 88 -4.21 -19.25 0.88
C GLY A 88 -5.63 -19.48 0.31
N THR A 89 -6.60 -19.76 1.18
CA THR A 89 -8.01 -19.91 0.77
C THR A 89 -8.57 -18.63 0.15
N VAL A 90 -8.34 -17.48 0.80
CA VAL A 90 -8.78 -16.16 0.30
C VAL A 90 -8.13 -15.87 -1.06
N ALA A 91 -6.83 -16.13 -1.21
CA ALA A 91 -6.13 -15.93 -2.48
C ALA A 91 -6.67 -16.84 -3.59
N GLY A 92 -7.01 -18.10 -3.27
CA GLY A 92 -7.62 -19.04 -4.21
C GLY A 92 -9.00 -18.57 -4.69
N GLU A 93 -9.86 -18.12 -3.79
CA GLU A 93 -11.20 -17.61 -4.14
C GLU A 93 -11.11 -16.32 -4.97
N MET A 94 -10.19 -15.40 -4.65
CA MET A 94 -9.97 -14.20 -5.45
C MET A 94 -9.50 -14.51 -6.87
N LEU A 95 -8.56 -15.46 -7.01
CA LEU A 95 -8.10 -15.91 -8.32
C LEU A 95 -9.23 -16.53 -9.14
N HIS A 96 -10.10 -17.33 -8.49
CA HIS A 96 -11.24 -17.96 -9.16
C HIS A 96 -12.31 -16.95 -9.58
N LEU A 97 -12.68 -16.02 -8.69
CA LEU A 97 -13.78 -15.09 -8.93
C LEU A 97 -13.39 -13.92 -9.84
N MET A 98 -12.17 -13.42 -9.73
CA MET A 98 -11.74 -12.17 -10.38
C MET A 98 -10.49 -12.34 -11.25
N GLY A 99 -9.79 -13.47 -11.20
CA GLY A 99 -8.49 -13.63 -11.87
C GLY A 99 -7.37 -12.83 -11.22
N GLU A 100 -7.61 -12.16 -10.09
CA GLU A 100 -6.64 -11.30 -9.43
C GLU A 100 -5.80 -12.06 -8.42
N ARG A 101 -4.52 -11.68 -8.34
CA ARG A 101 -3.54 -12.28 -7.42
C ARG A 101 -3.24 -11.34 -6.24
N PRO A 102 -2.83 -11.89 -5.09
CA PRO A 102 -2.37 -11.09 -3.97
C PRO A 102 -1.23 -10.15 -4.34
N ASN A 103 -1.29 -8.93 -3.82
CA ASN A 103 -0.19 -7.98 -3.90
C ASN A 103 0.69 -8.02 -2.64
N VAL A 104 1.70 -7.16 -2.58
CA VAL A 104 2.62 -7.08 -1.44
C VAL A 104 1.93 -6.74 -0.12
N ASP A 105 0.84 -5.97 -0.13
CA ASP A 105 0.14 -5.55 1.09
C ASP A 105 -0.62 -6.73 1.71
N PHE A 106 -1.26 -7.56 0.89
CA PHE A 106 -1.85 -8.83 1.32
C PHE A 106 -0.81 -9.77 1.92
N ALA A 107 0.35 -9.87 1.27
CA ALA A 107 1.43 -10.70 1.76
C ALA A 107 2.00 -10.21 3.11
N LEU A 108 2.15 -8.90 3.29
CA LEU A 108 2.63 -8.31 4.54
C LEU A 108 1.63 -8.49 5.69
N ALA A 109 0.33 -8.35 5.42
CA ALA A 109 -0.71 -8.67 6.40
C ALA A 109 -0.67 -10.16 6.80
N THR A 110 -0.48 -11.05 5.82
CA THR A 110 -0.32 -12.49 6.07
C THR A 110 0.90 -12.78 6.95
N VAL A 111 2.04 -12.17 6.64
CA VAL A 111 3.27 -12.29 7.44
C VAL A 111 3.06 -11.78 8.86
N ALA A 112 2.48 -10.60 9.02
CA ALA A 112 2.25 -10.02 10.34
C ALA A 112 1.34 -10.90 11.20
N ARG A 113 0.29 -11.47 10.61
CA ARG A 113 -0.62 -12.40 11.30
C ARG A 113 0.05 -13.74 11.63
N ALA A 114 0.85 -14.30 10.72
CA ALA A 114 1.57 -15.54 10.96
C ALA A 114 2.62 -15.42 12.09
N LEU A 115 3.17 -14.22 12.26
CA LEU A 115 4.12 -13.87 13.31
C LEU A 115 3.47 -13.32 14.59
N GLU A 116 2.13 -13.24 14.63
CA GLU A 116 1.37 -12.68 15.76
C GLU A 116 1.82 -11.27 16.16
N LEU A 117 2.17 -10.44 15.17
CA LEU A 117 2.60 -9.07 15.42
C LEU A 117 1.44 -8.21 15.97
N PRO A 118 1.75 -7.20 16.82
CA PRO A 118 0.74 -6.26 17.29
C PRO A 118 0.12 -5.45 16.15
N PRO A 119 -1.02 -4.77 16.39
CA PRO A 119 -1.62 -3.85 15.42
C PRO A 119 -0.59 -2.87 14.84
N GLY A 120 -0.57 -2.74 13.51
CA GLY A 120 0.45 -1.95 12.80
C GLY A 120 1.74 -2.72 12.48
N GLY A 121 1.83 -4.01 12.80
CA GLY A 121 3.00 -4.83 12.48
C GLY A 121 3.29 -4.90 10.98
N ALA A 122 2.27 -5.07 10.14
CA ALA A 122 2.43 -5.14 8.69
C ALA A 122 2.98 -3.83 8.09
N ILE A 123 2.45 -2.68 8.51
CA ILE A 123 2.95 -1.38 8.06
C ILE A 123 4.35 -1.08 8.61
N ALA A 124 4.69 -1.54 9.82
CA ALA A 124 6.04 -1.44 10.36
C ALA A 124 7.04 -2.26 9.53
N LEU A 125 6.71 -3.50 9.15
CA LEU A 125 7.53 -4.31 8.25
C LEU A 125 7.71 -3.63 6.88
N PHE A 126 6.63 -3.05 6.33
CA PHE A 126 6.72 -2.26 5.09
C PHE A 126 7.71 -1.11 5.25
N ALA A 127 7.57 -0.31 6.30
CA ALA A 127 8.39 0.87 6.56
C ALA A 127 9.87 0.50 6.73
N LEU A 128 10.16 -0.57 7.48
CA LEU A 128 11.51 -1.09 7.66
C LEU A 128 12.14 -1.46 6.32
N GLY A 129 11.44 -2.25 5.50
CA GLY A 129 11.91 -2.62 4.17
C GLY A 129 12.09 -1.40 3.25
N ARG A 130 11.16 -0.44 3.29
CA ARG A 130 11.20 0.75 2.43
C ARG A 130 12.27 1.75 2.83
N THR A 131 12.68 1.77 4.08
CA THR A 131 13.74 2.66 4.59
C THR A 131 15.05 2.46 3.85
N VAL A 132 15.39 1.22 3.48
CA VAL A 132 16.58 0.93 2.65
C VAL A 132 16.50 1.65 1.31
N GLY A 133 15.34 1.57 0.64
CA GLY A 133 15.11 2.25 -0.64
C GLY A 133 15.11 3.78 -0.50
N TRP A 134 14.49 4.32 0.55
CA TRP A 134 14.51 5.77 0.81
C TRP A 134 15.92 6.31 1.02
N ILE A 135 16.75 5.59 1.78
CA ILE A 135 18.16 5.97 1.98
C ILE A 135 18.93 5.85 0.66
N GLY A 136 18.71 4.79 -0.11
CA GLY A 136 19.32 4.62 -1.45
C GLY A 136 19.01 5.80 -2.38
N HIS A 137 17.73 6.14 -2.52
CA HIS A 137 17.31 7.29 -3.33
C HIS A 137 17.81 8.63 -2.77
N ALA A 138 17.94 8.77 -1.44
CA ALA A 138 18.55 9.96 -0.85
C ALA A 138 20.01 10.13 -1.29
N ILE A 139 20.78 9.05 -1.28
CA ILE A 139 22.18 9.04 -1.72
C ILE A 139 22.27 9.40 -3.21
N GLU A 140 21.41 8.83 -4.05
CA GLU A 140 21.33 9.17 -5.47
C GLU A 140 20.99 10.65 -5.69
N GLN A 141 19.97 11.16 -4.98
CA GLN A 141 19.56 12.56 -5.09
C GLN A 141 20.66 13.52 -4.66
N TYR A 142 21.37 13.23 -3.56
CA TYR A 142 22.49 14.05 -3.11
C TYR A 142 23.65 14.08 -4.11
N ARG A 143 23.91 12.96 -4.80
CA ARG A 143 24.93 12.89 -5.85
C ARG A 143 24.54 13.65 -7.12
N SER A 144 23.25 13.77 -7.41
CA SER A 144 22.76 14.50 -8.59
C SER A 144 23.02 16.01 -8.55
N GLY A 145 23.17 16.59 -7.34
CA GLY A 145 23.32 18.04 -7.13
C GLY A 145 22.13 18.89 -7.58
N SER A 146 21.03 18.29 -8.04
CA SER A 146 19.91 18.99 -8.64
C SER A 146 18.79 19.26 -7.64
N LEU A 147 18.30 20.49 -7.59
CA LEU A 147 17.17 20.88 -6.75
C LEU A 147 15.83 20.56 -7.44
N ILE A 148 14.97 19.79 -6.77
CA ILE A 148 13.58 19.56 -7.21
C ILE A 148 12.76 20.81 -6.88
N ARG A 149 12.35 21.57 -7.91
CA ARG A 149 11.58 22.82 -7.76
C ARG A 149 10.45 22.92 -8.80
N PRO A 150 9.34 22.18 -8.61
CA PRO A 150 8.20 22.24 -9.53
C PRO A 150 7.54 23.63 -9.51
N ARG A 151 6.93 24.03 -10.63
CA ARG A 151 6.12 25.25 -10.73
C ARG A 151 4.65 24.89 -10.64
N ALA A 152 3.88 25.66 -9.88
CA ALA A 152 2.43 25.57 -9.86
C ALA A 152 1.83 26.52 -10.91
N ARG A 153 0.67 26.14 -11.47
CA ARG A 153 -0.16 27.04 -12.28
C ARG A 153 -1.15 27.75 -11.37
N TYR A 154 -1.09 29.08 -11.31
CA TYR A 154 -2.07 29.87 -10.56
C TYR A 154 -3.43 29.83 -11.29
N MET A 155 -4.47 29.43 -10.56
CA MET A 155 -5.86 29.35 -11.03
C MET A 155 -6.81 30.12 -10.11
N GLY A 156 -6.27 31.01 -9.26
CA GLY A 156 -7.05 31.88 -8.40
C GLY A 156 -7.53 33.15 -9.11
N GLU A 157 -8.28 33.98 -8.41
CA GLU A 157 -8.76 35.26 -8.93
C GLU A 157 -7.60 36.20 -9.24
N GLN A 158 -7.65 36.87 -10.39
CA GLN A 158 -6.64 37.89 -10.67
C GLN A 158 -6.80 39.06 -9.70
N PRO A 159 -5.70 39.65 -9.22
CA PRO A 159 -5.77 40.81 -8.35
C PRO A 159 -6.63 41.90 -8.99
N HIS A 160 -7.62 42.40 -8.25
CA HIS A 160 -8.39 43.55 -8.70
C HIS A 160 -7.45 44.74 -8.86
N ARG A 161 -7.48 45.39 -10.02
CA ARG A 161 -6.73 46.62 -10.28
C ARG A 161 -7.16 47.66 -9.24
N LYS A 162 -6.22 48.27 -8.53
CA LYS A 162 -6.57 49.34 -7.58
C LYS A 162 -7.10 50.54 -8.37
N PRO A 163 -8.10 51.28 -7.86
CA PRO A 163 -8.52 52.52 -8.49
C PRO A 163 -7.31 53.47 -8.55
N GLY A 164 -6.83 53.79 -9.76
CA GLY A 164 -5.71 54.72 -9.98
C GLY A 164 -4.52 54.17 -10.77
N ASP A 165 -4.44 52.87 -11.04
CA ASP A 165 -3.36 52.35 -11.90
C ASP A 165 -3.61 52.74 -13.36
N THR A 166 -2.97 53.79 -13.89
CA THR A 166 -2.95 54.14 -15.32
C THR A 166 -2.04 53.19 -16.12
N GLU A 167 -2.43 52.84 -17.33
CA GLU A 167 -1.60 52.09 -18.29
C GLU A 167 -0.35 52.90 -18.65
N THR A 168 0.82 52.44 -18.19
CA THR A 168 2.06 52.69 -18.93
C THR A 168 2.15 51.64 -20.03
N VAL A 169 1.96 52.13 -21.25
CA VAL A 169 2.15 51.46 -22.55
C VAL A 169 3.59 50.96 -22.69
#